data_AF-A0A0A6VDK5-F1
#
_entry.id   AF-A0A0A6VDK5-F1
#
_cell.length_a   1.000
_cell.length_b   1.000
_cell.length_c   1.000
_cell.angle_alpha   90.00
_cell.angle_beta   90.00
_cell.angle_gamma   90.00
#
_symmetry.space_group_name_H-M   'P 1'
#
loop_
_entity.id
_entity.type
_entity.pdbx_description
1 polymer ?
#
loop_
_entity_poly.entity_id
_entity_poly.type
_entity_poly.pdbx_seq_one_letter_code
_entity_poly.pdbx_strand_id
1 'polypeptide(L)'
;MKYIYYVLSLIPVAFLFHFYEYGQHLKGEEARYLFPTWLIYMLITGLLSVYIKKRYMLLFQIISCVISVLLAKLWIANDGAWFTPFGRDVAVVWIAGITCVGQLIIRACLKVF
;
A
#
# COMPACT_ATOMS: atom_id res chain seq x y z
N MET A 1 20.23 -3.55 5.23
CA MET A 1 18.99 -2.79 5.55
C MET A 1 18.50 -1.91 4.40
N LYS A 2 19.30 -0.96 3.90
CA LYS A 2 18.84 -0.02 2.85
C LYS A 2 18.28 -0.67 1.57
N TYR A 3 18.97 -1.68 1.04
CA TYR A 3 18.54 -2.37 -0.19
C TYR A 3 17.26 -3.19 0.01
N ILE A 4 17.09 -3.77 1.21
CA ILE A 4 15.86 -4.51 1.58
C ILE A 4 14.67 -3.56 1.56
N TYR A 5 14.83 -2.34 2.09
CA TYR A 5 13.77 -1.33 2.00
C TYR A 5 13.40 -1.04 0.53
N TYR A 6 14.38 -0.82 -0.35
CA TYR A 6 14.11 -0.51 -1.76
C TYR A 6 13.36 -1.64 -2.46
N VAL A 7 13.76 -2.90 -2.25
CA VAL A 7 13.06 -4.05 -2.83
C VAL A 7 11.63 -4.14 -2.30
N LEU A 8 11.44 -4.05 -0.98
CA LEU A 8 10.12 -4.18 -0.37
C LEU A 8 9.18 -3.01 -0.71
N SER A 9 9.69 -1.78 -0.75
CA SER A 9 8.89 -0.59 -1.05
C SER A 9 8.43 -0.48 -2.50
N LEU A 10 9.04 -1.26 -3.41
CA LEU A 10 8.55 -1.39 -4.79
C LEU A 10 7.38 -2.37 -4.92
N ILE A 11 7.04 -3.12 -3.86
CA ILE A 11 5.85 -3.97 -3.85
C ILE A 11 4.62 -3.04 -3.95
N PRO A 12 3.74 -3.25 -4.94
CA PRO A 12 2.56 -2.41 -5.16
C PRO A 12 1.45 -2.78 -4.16
N VAL A 13 1.68 -2.52 -2.88
CA VAL A 13 0.82 -3.04 -1.79
C VAL A 13 -0.61 -2.51 -1.89
N ALA A 14 -0.80 -1.27 -2.36
CA ALA A 14 -2.15 -0.69 -2.50
C ALA A 14 -2.96 -1.40 -3.59
N PHE A 15 -2.30 -1.82 -4.67
CA PHE A 15 -2.92 -2.70 -5.64
C PHE A 15 -3.24 -4.07 -5.04
N LEU A 16 -2.27 -4.71 -4.37
CA LEU A 16 -2.48 -6.04 -3.78
C LEU A 16 -3.63 -6.05 -2.75
N PHE A 17 -3.76 -4.96 -1.98
CA PHE A 17 -4.87 -4.76 -1.05
C PHE A 17 -6.21 -4.85 -1.78
N HIS A 18 -6.44 -3.97 -2.75
CA HIS A 18 -7.72 -3.94 -3.46
C HIS A 18 -7.91 -5.13 -4.41
N PHE A 19 -6.83 -5.73 -4.93
CA PHE A 19 -6.92 -6.93 -5.75
C PHE A 19 -7.41 -8.12 -4.94
N TYR A 20 -6.89 -8.29 -3.72
CA TYR A 20 -7.37 -9.32 -2.80
C TYR A 20 -8.80 -9.02 -2.32
N GLU A 21 -9.07 -7.79 -1.88
CA GLU A 21 -10.39 -7.34 -1.44
C GLU A 21 -11.45 -7.59 -2.51
N TYR A 22 -11.22 -7.11 -3.73
CA TYR A 22 -12.15 -7.25 -4.83
C TYR A 22 -12.31 -8.72 -5.26
N GLY A 23 -11.21 -9.48 -5.31
CA GLY A 23 -11.27 -10.90 -5.62
C GLY A 23 -12.07 -11.73 -4.61
N GLN A 24 -12.04 -11.34 -3.32
CA GLN A 24 -12.87 -11.95 -2.28
C GLN A 24 -14.34 -11.50 -2.41
N HIS A 25 -14.59 -10.23 -2.70
CA HIS A 25 -15.92 -9.70 -2.99
C HIS A 25 -16.61 -10.47 -4.13
N LEU A 26 -15.90 -10.73 -5.24
CA LEU A 26 -16.43 -11.51 -6.36
C LEU A 26 -16.81 -12.96 -6.00
N LYS A 27 -16.19 -13.51 -4.96
CA LYS A 27 -16.50 -14.85 -4.43
C LYS A 27 -17.61 -14.83 -3.38
N GLY A 28 -18.08 -13.64 -2.97
CA GLY A 28 -18.96 -13.49 -1.81
C GLY A 28 -18.26 -13.83 -0.49
N GLU A 29 -16.94 -13.73 -0.44
CA GLU A 29 -16.11 -14.07 0.72
C GLU A 29 -15.60 -12.81 1.45
N GLU A 30 -15.35 -12.95 2.75
CA GLU A 30 -14.72 -11.93 3.59
C GLU A 30 -13.19 -11.90 3.39
N ALA A 31 -12.62 -10.71 3.24
CA ALA A 31 -11.17 -10.52 3.04
C ALA A 31 -10.37 -10.62 4.36
N ARG A 32 -10.47 -11.75 5.08
CA ARG A 32 -9.97 -11.93 6.46
C ARG A 32 -8.49 -11.58 6.68
N TYR A 33 -7.64 -11.79 5.68
CA TYR A 33 -6.20 -11.54 5.78
C TYR A 33 -5.75 -10.17 5.28
N LEU A 34 -6.66 -9.34 4.76
CA LEU A 34 -6.37 -8.04 4.16
C LEU A 34 -5.66 -7.10 5.14
N PHE A 35 -6.33 -6.78 6.24
CA PHE A 35 -5.81 -5.88 7.26
C PHE A 35 -4.52 -6.38 7.92
N PRO A 36 -4.43 -7.63 8.45
CA PRO A 36 -3.21 -8.07 9.13
C PRO A 36 -2.00 -8.11 8.21
N THR A 37 -2.14 -8.55 6.95
CA THR A 37 -1.00 -8.59 6.01
C THR A 37 -0.53 -7.19 5.62
N TRP A 38 -1.46 -6.27 5.37
CA TRP A 38 -1.15 -4.87 5.09
C TRP A 38 -0.47 -4.18 6.28
N LEU A 39 -0.95 -4.43 7.51
CA LEU A 39 -0.34 -3.90 8.73
C LEU A 39 1.08 -4.43 8.93
N ILE A 40 1.31 -5.73 8.76
CA ILE A 40 2.65 -6.33 8.84
C ILE A 40 3.59 -5.71 7.81
N TYR A 41 3.14 -5.56 6.57
CA TYR A 41 3.93 -4.89 5.52
C TYR A 41 4.30 -3.46 5.94
N MET A 42 3.33 -2.69 6.43
CA MET A 42 3.54 -1.31 6.87
C MET A 42 4.54 -1.22 8.04
N LEU A 43 4.44 -2.13 9.02
CA LEU A 43 5.36 -2.21 10.16
C LEU A 43 6.79 -2.51 9.69
N ILE A 44 6.97 -3.56 8.89
CA ILE A 44 8.29 -3.96 8.38
C ILE A 44 8.93 -2.83 7.57
N THR A 45 8.19 -2.27 6.61
CA THR A 45 8.71 -1.19 5.75
C THR A 45 8.92 0.11 6.53
N GLY A 46 8.08 0.41 7.52
CA GLY A 46 8.24 1.55 8.44
C GLY A 46 9.53 1.44 9.27
N LEU A 47 9.80 0.27 9.86
CA LEU A 47 11.03 -0.04 10.59
C LEU A 47 12.27 0.12 9.71
N LEU A 48 12.24 -0.49 8.52
CA LEU A 48 13.35 -0.43 7.57
C LEU A 48 13.58 0.98 7.01
N SER A 49 12.54 1.83 7.00
CA SER A 49 12.65 3.18 6.48
C SER A 49 13.74 3.97 7.20
N VAL A 50 13.94 3.77 8.51
CA VAL A 50 14.87 4.55 9.38
C VAL A 50 16.28 4.66 8.79
N TYR A 51 16.73 3.61 8.08
CA TYR A 51 18.03 3.49 7.42
C TYR A 51 18.15 4.24 6.08
N ILE A 52 17.08 4.86 5.61
CA ILE A 52 16.98 5.56 4.33
C ILE A 52 16.70 7.05 4.55
N LYS A 53 17.16 7.92 3.63
CA LYS A 53 16.78 9.35 3.64
C LYS A 53 15.29 9.50 3.36
N LYS A 54 14.58 10.35 4.12
CA LYS A 54 13.13 10.57 4.00
C LYS A 54 12.69 10.84 2.54
N ARG A 55 13.49 11.60 1.78
CA ARG A 55 13.23 11.86 0.34
C ARG A 55 13.16 10.60 -0.53
N TYR A 56 14.01 9.60 -0.26
CA TYR A 56 13.98 8.35 -1.03
C TYR A 56 12.80 7.48 -0.61
N MET A 57 12.47 7.44 0.68
CA MET A 57 11.24 6.79 1.15
C MET A 57 10.00 7.36 0.41
N LEU A 58 9.84 8.68 0.38
CA LEU A 58 8.72 9.32 -0.31
C LEU A 58 8.72 9.01 -1.81
N LEU A 59 9.89 9.05 -2.47
CA LEU A 59 10.03 8.71 -3.88
C LEU A 59 9.56 7.28 -4.17
N PHE A 60 9.98 6.30 -3.37
CA PHE A 60 9.59 4.90 -3.56
C PHE A 60 8.10 4.68 -3.29
N GLN A 61 7.50 5.36 -2.31
CA GLN A 61 6.06 5.31 -2.09
C GLN A 61 5.26 5.90 -3.26
N ILE A 62 5.75 6.99 -3.89
CA ILE A 62 5.13 7.56 -5.09
C ILE A 62 5.23 6.56 -6.26
N ILE A 63 6.41 5.96 -6.47
CA ILE A 63 6.61 4.95 -7.52
C ILE A 63 5.66 3.75 -7.31
N SER A 64 5.59 3.22 -6.09
CA SER A 64 4.68 2.12 -5.75
C SER A 64 3.21 2.49 -5.93
N CYS A 65 2.81 3.73 -5.60
CA CYS A 65 1.47 4.24 -5.85
C CYS A 65 1.14 4.26 -7.35
N VAL A 66 2.03 4.80 -8.18
CA VAL A 66 1.84 4.84 -9.64
C VAL A 66 1.73 3.42 -10.21
N ILE A 67 2.63 2.51 -9.83
CA ILE A 67 2.57 1.10 -10.24
C ILE A 67 1.26 0.47 -9.78
N SER A 68 0.82 0.74 -8.56
CA SER A 68 -0.43 0.20 -8.01
C SER A 68 -1.65 0.65 -8.81
N VAL A 69 -1.73 1.94 -9.18
CA VAL A 69 -2.84 2.46 -10.00
C VAL A 69 -2.82 1.83 -11.40
N LEU A 70 -1.65 1.68 -12.02
CA LEU A 70 -1.53 1.03 -13.33
C LEU A 70 -1.96 -0.44 -13.27
N LEU A 71 -1.53 -1.19 -12.26
CA LEU A 71 -1.94 -2.58 -12.08
C LEU A 71 -3.44 -2.69 -11.79
N ALA A 72 -3.99 -1.80 -10.95
CA ALA A 72 -5.42 -1.77 -10.68
C ALA A 72 -6.25 -1.52 -11.96
N LYS A 73 -5.76 -0.65 -12.85
CA LYS A 73 -6.36 -0.42 -14.19
C LYS A 73 -6.42 -1.66 -15.06
N LEU A 74 -5.41 -2.50 -14.99
CA LEU A 74 -5.29 -3.70 -15.82
C LEU A 74 -6.07 -4.90 -15.26
N TRP A 75 -6.16 -5.02 -13.93
CA TRP A 75 -6.55 -6.28 -13.29
C TRP A 75 -7.82 -6.21 -12.42
N ILE A 76 -8.34 -5.02 -12.13
CA ILE A 76 -9.55 -4.84 -11.31
C ILE A 76 -10.60 -4.14 -12.15
N ALA A 77 -11.80 -4.71 -12.27
CA ALA A 77 -12.88 -4.07 -13.01
C ALA A 77 -13.34 -2.79 -12.31
N ASN A 78 -13.71 -1.77 -13.11
CA ASN A 78 -14.34 -0.57 -12.59
C ASN A 78 -15.86 -0.70 -12.76
N ASP A 79 -16.44 -1.64 -12.00
CA ASP A 79 -17.87 -2.00 -12.10
C ASP A 79 -18.83 -0.95 -11.51
N GLY A 80 -18.29 0.14 -10.95
CA GLY A 80 -19.07 1.26 -10.43
C GLY A 80 -19.92 0.93 -9.22
N ALA A 81 -19.81 -0.28 -8.65
CA ALA A 81 -20.57 -0.70 -7.48
C ALA A 81 -19.65 -0.79 -6.26
N TRP A 82 -18.54 -1.53 -6.38
CA TRP A 82 -17.68 -1.84 -5.23
C TRP A 82 -16.89 -0.62 -4.73
N PHE A 83 -16.33 0.17 -5.64
CA PHE A 83 -15.47 1.30 -5.28
C PHE A 83 -16.21 2.64 -5.18
N THR A 84 -17.50 2.63 -4.83
CA THR A 84 -18.29 3.86 -4.72
C THR A 84 -18.02 4.61 -3.41
N PRO A 85 -18.12 5.96 -3.39
CA PRO A 85 -18.49 6.86 -4.49
C PRO A 85 -17.31 7.34 -5.35
N PHE A 86 -16.06 7.08 -4.94
CA PHE A 86 -14.88 7.77 -5.51
C PHE A 86 -14.20 7.02 -6.66
N GLY A 87 -14.50 5.74 -6.84
CA GLY A 87 -13.91 4.87 -7.85
C GLY A 87 -12.60 4.19 -7.40
N ARG A 88 -12.23 3.13 -8.15
CA ARG A 88 -11.08 2.27 -7.86
C ARG A 88 -9.77 3.04 -7.72
N ASP A 89 -9.51 3.96 -8.64
CA ASP A 89 -8.24 4.69 -8.69
C ASP A 89 -8.03 5.52 -7.41
N VAL A 90 -9.09 6.19 -6.93
CA VAL A 90 -9.04 6.96 -5.68
C VAL A 90 -8.85 6.04 -4.48
N ALA A 91 -9.54 4.90 -4.43
CA ALA A 91 -9.37 3.92 -3.35
C ALA A 91 -7.91 3.42 -3.25
N VAL A 92 -7.30 3.08 -4.39
CA VAL A 92 -5.89 2.65 -4.46
C VAL A 92 -4.95 3.76 -3.97
N VAL A 93 -5.15 5.00 -4.42
CA VAL A 93 -4.36 6.16 -3.96
C VAL A 93 -4.53 6.37 -2.46
N TRP A 94 -5.75 6.18 -1.93
CA TRP A 94 -6.05 6.33 -0.51
C TRP A 94 -5.27 5.33 0.34
N ILE A 95 -5.29 4.04 -0.02
CA ILE A 95 -4.51 3.01 0.70
C ILE A 95 -3.00 3.26 0.58
N ALA A 96 -2.51 3.68 -0.59
CA ALA A 96 -1.11 4.08 -0.74
C ALA A 96 -0.74 5.25 0.18
N GLY A 97 -1.64 6.24 0.30
CA GLY A 97 -1.52 7.39 1.20
C GLY A 97 -1.46 6.97 2.67
N ILE A 98 -2.42 6.16 3.14
CA ILE A 98 -2.42 5.66 4.52
C ILE A 98 -1.15 4.86 4.81
N THR A 99 -0.71 4.02 3.87
CA THR A 99 0.54 3.25 4.01
C THR A 99 1.75 4.17 4.17
N CYS A 100 1.84 5.22 3.36
CA CYS A 100 2.91 6.20 3.45
C CYS A 100 2.89 6.95 4.79
N VAL A 101 1.71 7.41 5.24
CA VAL A 101 1.55 8.10 6.52
C VAL A 101 1.91 7.19 7.69
N GLY A 102 1.44 5.95 7.69
CA GLY A 102 1.77 4.97 8.74
C GLY A 102 3.26 4.68 8.82
N GLN A 103 3.94 4.48 7.69
CA GLN A 103 5.41 4.34 7.67
C GLN A 103 6.12 5.59 8.23
N LEU A 104 5.61 6.80 7.94
CA LEU A 104 6.18 8.05 8.48
C LEU A 104 6.00 8.15 9.99
N ILE A 105 4.85 7.75 10.52
CA ILE A 105 4.57 7.72 11.96
C ILE A 105 5.53 6.73 12.64
N ILE A 106 5.61 5.50 12.14
CA ILE A 106 6.52 4.47 12.67
C ILE A 106 7.96 4.97 12.68
N ARG A 107 8.41 5.56 11.57
CA ARG A 107 9.74 6.17 11.46
C ARG A 107 9.96 7.26 12.51
N ALA A 108 8.97 8.14 12.70
CA ALA A 108 9.08 9.24 13.65
C ALA A 108 9.24 8.71 15.08
N CYS A 109 8.41 7.74 15.49
CA CYS A 109 8.54 7.09 16.78
C CYS A 109 9.94 6.51 16.98
N LEU A 110 10.48 5.77 16.01
CA LEU A 110 11.79 5.11 16.12
C LEU A 110 13.01 6.04 16.08
N LYS A 111 12.85 7.29 15.65
CA LYS A 111 13.94 8.29 15.66
C LYS A 111 13.92 9.22 16.86
N VAL A 112 12.81 9.22 17.60
CA VAL A 112 12.66 9.98 18.85
C VAL A 112 13.27 9.23 20.03
N PHE A 113 13.31 7.89 19.95
CA PHE A 113 14.10 7.01 20.83
C PHE A 113 15.49 6.76 20.24
#